data_AF-A0A165PZ06-F1
#
_entry.id   AF-A0A165PZ06-F1
#
_cell.length_a   1.000
_cell.length_b   1.000
_cell.length_c   1.000
_cell.angle_alpha   90.00
_cell.angle_beta   90.00
_cell.angle_gamma   90.00
#
_symmetry.space_group_name_H-M   'P 1'
#
loop_
_entity.id
_entity.type
_entity.pdbx_description
1 polymer ?
#
loop_
_entity_poly.entity_id
_entity_poly.type
_entity_poly.pdbx_seq_one_letter_code
_entity_poly.pdbx_strand_id
1 'polypeptide(L)'
;MPTLIVVPDLTGAPLAALKEWLAISGPREDALLLRLLAAGWETCARFVEPSAMPADWAGLPSALAEGIVRFAAWQYRERDGGVDRPPPAAIAALWRPYRTLRL
;
A
#
# COMPACT_ATOMS: atom_id res chain seq x y z
N MET A 1 -22.32 -9.62 -1.72
CA MET A 1 -21.30 -10.57 -1.24
C MET A 1 -20.02 -9.79 -0.98
N PRO A 2 -19.32 -9.96 0.15
CA PRO A 2 -18.06 -9.25 0.37
C PRO A 2 -17.03 -9.73 -0.66
N THR A 3 -16.45 -8.80 -1.42
CA THR A 3 -15.33 -9.10 -2.33
C THR A 3 -14.15 -9.55 -1.48
N LEU A 4 -13.64 -10.74 -1.75
CA LEU A 4 -12.50 -11.31 -1.05
C LEU A 4 -11.24 -10.57 -1.51
N ILE A 5 -10.59 -9.85 -0.61
CA ILE A 5 -9.32 -9.16 -0.89
C ILE A 5 -8.21 -10.19 -0.75
N VAL A 6 -7.55 -10.51 -1.86
CA VAL A 6 -6.36 -11.35 -1.87
C VAL A 6 -5.14 -10.43 -1.87
N VAL A 7 -4.23 -10.66 -0.93
CA VAL A 7 -2.93 -9.97 -0.90
C VAL A 7 -1.97 -10.75 -1.80
N PRO A 8 -1.33 -10.12 -2.79
CA PRO A 8 -0.36 -10.79 -3.67
C PRO A 8 0.94 -11.10 -2.92
N ASP A 9 1.86 -11.78 -3.59
CA ASP A 9 3.24 -11.85 -3.11
C ASP A 9 3.88 -10.46 -3.13
N LEU A 10 4.30 -9.98 -1.96
CA LEU A 10 4.91 -8.68 -1.75
C LEU A 10 6.43 -8.74 -1.50
N THR A 11 7.03 -9.94 -1.52
CA THR A 11 8.45 -10.17 -1.16
C THR A 11 9.46 -9.65 -2.18
N GLY A 12 9.05 -9.49 -3.44
CA GLY A 12 9.91 -9.00 -4.52
C GLY A 12 9.94 -7.47 -4.67
N ALA A 13 9.54 -7.00 -5.85
CA ALA A 13 9.53 -5.57 -6.21
C ALA A 13 8.85 -4.63 -5.17
N PRO A 14 7.73 -5.01 -4.50
CA PRO A 14 7.06 -4.14 -3.53
C PRO A 14 7.93 -3.88 -2.30
N LEU A 15 8.50 -4.95 -1.73
CA LEU A 15 9.43 -4.86 -0.60
C LEU A 15 10.69 -4.08 -0.97
N ALA A 16 11.25 -4.30 -2.16
CA ALA A 16 12.40 -3.56 -2.65
C ALA A 16 12.11 -2.06 -2.75
N ALA A 17 10.98 -1.68 -3.34
CA ALA A 17 10.56 -0.28 -3.47
C ALA A 17 10.36 0.40 -2.11
N LEU A 18 9.78 -0.30 -1.13
CA LEU A 18 9.61 0.24 0.22
C LEU A 18 10.95 0.43 0.94
N LYS A 19 11.86 -0.55 0.83
CA LYS A 19 13.20 -0.45 1.40
C LYS A 19 14.00 0.71 0.81
N GLU A 20 13.98 0.83 -0.51
CA GLU A 20 14.60 1.93 -1.24
C GLU A 20 14.07 3.27 -0.74
N TRP A 21 12.75 3.40 -0.65
CA TRP A 21 12.09 4.62 -0.20
C TRP A 21 12.46 4.98 1.25
N LEU A 22 12.56 3.98 2.14
CA LEU A 22 12.94 4.16 3.55
C LEU A 22 14.45 4.27 3.78
N ALA A 23 15.27 4.12 2.74
CA ALA A 23 16.73 3.96 2.85
C ALA A 23 17.15 2.82 3.82
N ILE A 24 16.34 1.75 3.91
CA ILE A 24 16.63 0.58 4.75
C ILE A 24 17.40 -0.46 3.94
N SER A 25 18.50 -0.92 4.50
CA SER A 25 19.33 -1.98 3.92
C SER A 25 19.29 -3.26 4.77
N GLY A 26 19.39 -4.40 4.10
CA GLY A 26 19.42 -5.72 4.74
C GLY A 26 18.04 -6.32 5.05
N PRO A 27 17.99 -7.50 5.69
CA PRO A 27 16.76 -8.29 5.83
C PRO A 27 16.01 -8.10 7.16
N ARG A 28 16.58 -7.34 8.11
CA ARG A 28 16.10 -7.31 9.51
C ARG A 28 14.67 -6.79 9.65
N GLU A 29 14.30 -5.81 8.85
CA GLU A 29 12.99 -5.14 8.91
C GLU A 29 11.96 -5.82 7.97
N ASP A 30 12.36 -6.79 7.15
CA ASP A 30 11.55 -7.32 6.04
C ASP A 30 10.21 -7.84 6.49
N ALA A 31 10.19 -8.62 7.57
CA ALA A 31 8.96 -9.16 8.13
C ALA A 31 7.99 -8.05 8.59
N LEU A 32 8.51 -6.91 9.07
CA LEU A 32 7.69 -5.75 9.42
C LEU A 32 7.21 -5.03 8.16
N LEU A 33 8.12 -4.73 7.24
CA LEU A 33 7.82 -4.02 6.00
C LEU A 33 6.78 -4.77 5.15
N LEU A 34 6.85 -6.10 5.10
CA LEU A 34 5.85 -6.94 4.42
C LEU A 34 4.46 -6.82 5.06
N ARG A 35 4.39 -6.80 6.39
CA ARG A 35 3.11 -6.59 7.10
C ARG A 35 2.51 -5.22 6.82
N LEU A 36 3.35 -4.18 6.77
CA LEU A 36 2.90 -2.82 6.47
C LEU A 36 2.47 -2.66 5.00
N LEU A 37 3.15 -3.33 4.07
CA LEU A 37 2.73 -3.39 2.67
C LEU A 37 1.40 -4.13 2.51
N ALA A 38 1.21 -5.26 3.20
CA ALA A 38 -0.07 -5.97 3.19
C ALA A 38 -1.21 -5.09 3.72
N ALA A 39 -1.00 -4.39 4.84
CA ALA A 39 -1.96 -3.42 5.36
C ALA A 39 -2.24 -2.28 4.36
N GLY A 40 -1.21 -1.78 3.68
CA GLY A 40 -1.34 -0.76 2.63
C GLY A 40 -2.13 -1.25 1.41
N TRP A 41 -1.88 -2.48 0.97
CA TRP A 41 -2.62 -3.14 -0.09
C TRP A 41 -4.11 -3.27 0.27
N GLU A 42 -4.42 -3.82 1.43
CA GLU A 42 -5.80 -3.99 1.90
C GLU A 42 -6.52 -2.64 2.03
N THR A 43 -5.84 -1.61 2.53
CA THR A 43 -6.41 -0.27 2.66
C THR A 43 -6.68 0.35 1.29
N CYS A 44 -5.75 0.22 0.34
CA CYS A 44 -5.93 0.67 -1.03
C CYS A 44 -7.11 -0.07 -1.70
N ALA A 45 -7.16 -1.40 -1.58
CA ALA A 45 -8.20 -2.24 -2.16
C ALA A 45 -9.60 -1.96 -1.62
N ARG A 46 -9.72 -1.52 -0.36
CA ARG A 46 -11.00 -1.05 0.22
C ARG A 46 -11.38 0.35 -0.25
N PHE A 47 -10.43 1.13 -0.75
CA PHE A 47 -10.62 2.52 -1.13
C PHE A 47 -10.99 2.68 -2.60
N VAL A 48 -10.40 1.89 -3.49
CA VAL A 48 -10.57 1.96 -4.96
C VAL A 48 -11.58 0.92 -5.48
N GLU A 49 -12.00 1.05 -6.73
CA GLU A 49 -12.87 0.06 -7.39
C GLU A 49 -12.13 -1.29 -7.55
N PRO A 50 -12.80 -2.46 -7.37
CA PRO A 50 -12.15 -3.76 -7.49
C PRO A 50 -11.46 -4.01 -8.83
N SER A 51 -11.95 -3.43 -9.93
CA SER A 51 -11.34 -3.52 -11.26
C SER A 51 -9.99 -2.80 -11.36
N ALA A 52 -9.68 -1.90 -10.43
CA ALA A 52 -8.38 -1.23 -10.32
C ALA A 52 -7.35 -2.03 -9.49
N MET A 53 -7.76 -3.16 -8.89
CA MET A 53 -6.91 -4.06 -8.10
C MET A 53 -6.66 -5.37 -8.86
N PRO A 54 -5.55 -5.50 -9.60
CA PRO A 54 -5.14 -6.77 -10.16
C PRO A 54 -4.73 -7.78 -9.07
N ALA A 55 -4.66 -9.06 -9.44
CA ALA A 55 -4.27 -10.13 -8.52
C ALA A 55 -2.75 -10.15 -8.21
N ASP A 56 -1.95 -9.39 -8.97
CA ASP A 56 -0.50 -9.30 -8.81
C ASP A 56 -0.04 -7.84 -8.80
N TRP A 57 1.16 -7.61 -8.27
CA TRP A 57 1.74 -6.27 -8.21
C TRP A 57 2.19 -5.74 -9.57
N ALA A 58 2.57 -6.61 -10.51
CA ALA A 58 3.13 -6.20 -11.80
C ALA A 58 2.08 -5.53 -12.71
N GLY A 59 0.81 -5.91 -12.57
CA GLY A 59 -0.31 -5.29 -13.27
C GLY A 59 -0.82 -4.00 -12.62
N LEU A 60 -0.30 -3.62 -11.46
CA LEU A 60 -0.81 -2.49 -10.69
C LEU A 60 -0.43 -1.15 -11.35
N PRO A 61 -1.39 -0.21 -11.56
CA PRO A 61 -1.05 1.14 -11.99
C PRO A 61 0.00 1.78 -11.08
N SER A 62 1.01 2.42 -11.66
CA SER A 62 2.15 2.98 -10.92
C SER A 62 1.72 3.92 -9.78
N ALA A 63 0.68 4.73 -9.99
CA ALA A 63 0.15 5.63 -8.96
C ALA A 63 -0.41 4.87 -7.74
N LEU A 64 -1.05 3.71 -7.93
CA LEU A 64 -1.55 2.87 -6.84
C LEU A 64 -0.38 2.20 -6.11
N ALA A 65 0.58 1.67 -6.86
CA ALA A 65 1.81 1.07 -6.32
C ALA A 65 2.58 2.07 -5.45
N GLU A 66 2.82 3.28 -5.98
CA GLU A 66 3.45 4.37 -5.25
C GLU A 66 2.67 4.77 -3.99
N GLY A 67 1.33 4.86 -4.09
CA GLY A 67 0.49 5.18 -2.95
C GLY A 67 0.57 4.14 -1.83
N ILE A 68 0.58 2.85 -2.18
CA ILE A 68 0.74 1.74 -1.21
C ILE A 68 2.12 1.81 -0.54
N VAL A 69 3.19 2.00 -1.33
CA VAL A 69 4.55 2.12 -0.78
C VAL A 69 4.65 3.32 0.18
N ARG A 70 4.13 4.49 -0.22
CA ARG A 70 4.13 5.70 0.61
C ARG A 70 3.29 5.52 1.88
N PHE A 71 2.17 4.79 1.81
CA PHE A 71 1.34 4.47 2.97
C PHE A 71 2.06 3.53 3.95
N ALA A 72 2.67 2.45 3.45
CA ALA A 72 3.49 1.56 4.26
C ALA A 72 4.66 2.30 4.93
N ALA A 73 5.33 3.19 4.19
CA ALA A 73 6.42 3.99 4.71
C ALA A 73 5.97 5.02 5.77
N TRP A 74 4.77 5.60 5.60
CA TRP A 74 4.17 6.47 6.61
C TRP A 74 3.87 5.67 7.88
N GLN A 75 3.20 4.51 7.78
CA GLN A 75 2.95 3.63 8.93
C GLN A 75 4.24 3.23 9.66
N TYR A 76 5.30 2.95 8.90
CA TYR A 76 6.60 2.61 9.48
C TYR A 76 7.16 3.74 10.34
N ARG A 77 7.06 5.00 9.90
CA ARG A 77 7.55 6.16 10.66
C ARG A 77 6.68 6.50 11.85
N GLU A 78 5.37 6.31 11.71
CA GLU A 78 4.42 6.57 12.78
C GLU A 78 4.29 5.41 13.76
N ARG A 79 5.06 4.31 13.60
CA ARG A 79 5.01 3.15 14.50
C ARG A 79 5.31 3.50 15.96
N ASP A 80 6.06 4.59 16.17
CA ASP A 80 6.42 5.13 17.48
C ASP A 80 5.48 6.30 17.92
N GLY A 81 4.52 6.68 17.07
CA GLY A 81 3.51 7.71 17.30
C GLY A 81 2.15 7.11 17.69
N GLY A 82 1.31 7.90 18.37
CA GLY A 82 -0.01 7.47 18.83
C GLY A 82 -0.97 7.05 17.69
N VAL A 83 -1.90 6.15 18.01
CA VAL A 83 -2.72 5.33 17.08
C VAL A 83 -3.70 6.13 16.19
N ASP A 84 -3.92 7.41 16.44
CA ASP A 84 -5.13 8.12 15.96
C ASP A 84 -4.89 9.15 14.83
N ARG A 85 -3.77 9.04 14.10
CA ARG A 85 -3.47 9.97 13.00
C ARG A 85 -3.99 9.43 11.66
N PRO A 86 -4.83 10.19 10.93
CA PRO A 86 -5.27 9.76 9.60
C PRO A 86 -4.09 9.77 8.62
N PRO A 87 -4.10 8.90 7.59
CA PRO A 87 -3.08 8.92 6.57
C PRO A 87 -2.99 10.28 5.85
N PRO A 88 -1.80 10.71 5.43
CA PRO A 88 -1.60 11.97 4.75
C PRO A 88 -2.51 12.13 3.52
N ALA A 89 -3.10 13.31 3.36
CA ALA A 89 -4.00 13.62 2.24
C ALA A 89 -3.35 13.39 0.87
N ALA A 90 -2.02 13.55 0.77
CA ALA A 90 -1.25 13.27 -0.44
C ALA A 90 -1.36 11.80 -0.89
N ILE A 91 -1.44 10.85 0.05
CA ILE A 91 -1.60 9.42 -0.26
C ILE A 91 -3.01 9.16 -0.78
N ALA A 92 -4.02 9.68 -0.09
CA ALA A 92 -5.41 9.57 -0.53
C ALA A 92 -5.61 10.17 -1.94
N ALA A 93 -4.91 11.26 -2.26
CA ALA A 93 -4.98 11.90 -3.57
C ALA A 93 -4.49 10.99 -4.72
N LEU A 94 -3.50 10.12 -4.47
CA LEU A 94 -3.00 9.16 -5.48
C LEU A 94 -4.06 8.10 -5.84
N TRP A 95 -4.91 7.73 -4.87
CA TRP A 95 -5.92 6.71 -5.06
C TRP A 95 -7.27 7.28 -5.54
N ARG A 96 -7.53 8.57 -5.31
CA ARG A 96 -8.80 9.25 -5.68
C ARG A 96 -9.25 9.01 -7.13
N PRO A 97 -8.39 9.05 -8.16
CA PRO A 97 -8.80 8.83 -9.54
C PRO A 97 -9.37 7.44 -9.83
N TYR A 98 -9.07 6.44 -8.98
CA TYR A 98 -9.45 5.04 -9.16
C TYR A 98 -10.70 4.65 -8.37
N ARG A 99 -11.37 5.63 -7.76
CA ARG A 99 -12.60 5.41 -6.98
C ARG A 99 -13.89 5.52 -7.81
N THR A 100 -13.81 5.60 -9.14
CA THR A 100 -14.82 6.32 -9.91
C THR A 100 -16.27 5.86 -9.68
N LEU A 101 -17.01 6.82 -9.12
CA LEU A 101 -18.42 7.16 -9.23
C LEU A 101 -19.21 6.34 -10.25
N ARG A 102 -20.20 5.59 -9.73
CA ARG A 102 -21.34 5.13 -10.51
C ARG A 102 -22.04 6.35 -11.14
N LEU A 103 -22.05 6.42 -12.48
CA LEU A 103 -23.09 7.11 -13.23
C LEU A 103 -24.29 6.17 -13.38
#